data_AF-A0A963QTS0-F1
#
_entry.id   AF-A0A963QTS0-F1
#
_cell.length_a   1.000
_cell.length_b   1.000
_cell.length_c   1.000
_cell.angle_alpha   90.00
_cell.angle_beta   90.00
_cell.angle_gamma   90.00
#
_symmetry.space_group_name_H-M   'P 1'
#
loop_
_entity.id
_entity.type
_entity.pdbx_description
1 polymer ?
#
loop_
_entity_poly.entity_id
_entity_poly.type
_entity_poly.pdbx_seq_one_letter_code
_entity_poly.pdbx_strand_id
1 'polypeptide(L)'
;IAETREKARENVRYGLERWINYMATVAALPLAPPPGVDPIDFIIDTGFGVIGTPDDFVAQMERLSEQSGGFGCFLNLDNHWADWAETRRSYELIARFAIPRLNRLNDLRHRSEEFLRDNHAKFRGELDDAVRAKLEAYAREKGSDKLSPDIVAHYKAKA
;
A
#
# COMPACT_ATOMS: atom_id res chain seq x y z
N ILE A 1 -0.22 -15.29 -1.38
CA ILE A 1 -0.49 -13.95 -1.93
C ILE A 1 0.03 -13.89 -3.35
N ALA A 2 -0.68 -13.27 -4.29
CA ALA A 2 -0.27 -13.08 -5.67
C ALA A 2 -0.73 -11.71 -6.22
N GLU A 3 -0.40 -11.40 -7.47
CA GLU A 3 -0.78 -10.15 -8.14
C GLU A 3 -2.29 -10.00 -8.30
N THR A 4 -3.00 -11.12 -8.50
CA THR A 4 -4.45 -11.17 -8.60
C THR A 4 -5.00 -12.27 -7.71
N ARG A 5 -6.29 -12.17 -7.37
CA ARG A 5 -6.96 -13.21 -6.57
C ARG A 5 -7.00 -14.53 -7.35
N GLU A 6 -7.24 -14.48 -8.65
CA GLU A 6 -7.27 -15.64 -9.55
C GLU A 6 -5.92 -16.36 -9.54
N LYS A 7 -4.81 -15.62 -9.66
CA LYS A 7 -3.46 -16.20 -9.62
C LYS A 7 -3.16 -16.80 -8.25
N ALA A 8 -3.60 -16.16 -7.17
CA ALA A 8 -3.43 -16.70 -5.83
C ALA A 8 -4.15 -18.05 -5.68
N ARG A 9 -5.37 -18.17 -6.19
CA ARG A 9 -6.14 -19.43 -6.21
C ARG A 9 -5.48 -20.51 -7.06
N GLU A 10 -5.00 -20.15 -8.24
CA GLU A 10 -4.25 -21.06 -9.12
C GLU A 10 -3.02 -21.63 -8.40
N ASN A 11 -2.22 -20.75 -7.78
CA ASN A 11 -0.97 -21.12 -7.12
C ASN A 11 -1.17 -22.12 -5.98
N VAL A 12 -2.27 -22.04 -5.24
CA VAL A 12 -2.53 -22.90 -4.07
C VAL A 12 -3.32 -24.16 -4.41
N ARG A 13 -3.85 -24.28 -5.63
CA ARG A 13 -4.84 -25.29 -6.04
C ARG A 13 -4.44 -26.72 -5.68
N TYR A 14 -3.16 -27.05 -5.78
CA TYR A 14 -2.67 -28.41 -5.53
C TYR A 14 -2.11 -28.61 -4.12
N GLY A 15 -1.45 -27.61 -3.54
CA GLY A 15 -0.81 -27.74 -2.22
C GLY A 15 -1.78 -27.59 -1.05
N LEU A 16 -2.87 -26.84 -1.21
CA LEU A 16 -3.80 -26.52 -0.13
C LEU A 16 -4.52 -27.76 0.40
N GLU A 17 -5.08 -28.60 -0.47
CA GLU A 17 -5.87 -29.77 -0.05
C GLU A 17 -5.06 -30.73 0.83
N ARG A 18 -3.80 -30.97 0.47
CA ARG A 18 -2.88 -31.82 1.24
C ARG A 18 -2.64 -31.24 2.63
N TRP A 19 -2.46 -29.92 2.71
CA TRP A 19 -2.28 -29.23 3.98
C TRP A 19 -3.55 -29.26 4.83
N ILE A 20 -4.73 -29.05 4.24
CA ILE A 20 -6.02 -29.17 4.93
C ILE A 20 -6.18 -30.57 5.49
N ASN A 21 -5.90 -31.60 4.68
CA ASN A 21 -6.00 -32.98 5.11
C ASN A 21 -5.09 -33.26 6.32
N TYR A 22 -3.85 -32.79 6.29
CA TYR A 22 -2.92 -32.92 7.41
C TYR A 22 -3.44 -32.20 8.67
N MET A 23 -3.88 -30.94 8.53
CA MET A 23 -4.36 -30.16 9.68
C MET A 23 -5.63 -30.77 10.30
N ALA A 24 -6.53 -31.30 9.47
CA ALA A 24 -7.76 -31.92 9.94
C ALA A 24 -7.53 -33.30 10.59
N THR A 25 -6.64 -34.12 10.02
CA THR A 25 -6.46 -35.51 10.46
C THR A 25 -5.38 -35.69 11.53
N VAL A 26 -4.30 -34.90 11.46
CA VAL A 26 -3.15 -35.02 12.37
C VAL A 26 -3.19 -33.95 13.45
N ALA A 27 -3.41 -32.68 13.08
CA ALA A 27 -3.49 -31.58 14.05
C ALA A 27 -4.88 -31.44 14.71
N ALA A 28 -5.86 -32.23 14.26
CA ALA A 28 -7.24 -32.24 14.76
C ALA A 28 -7.95 -30.87 14.74
N LEU A 29 -7.54 -29.98 13.82
CA LEU A 29 -8.20 -28.68 13.62
C LEU A 29 -9.42 -28.84 12.71
N PRO A 30 -10.54 -28.13 12.96
CA PRO A 30 -11.77 -28.24 12.17
C PRO A 30 -11.66 -27.47 10.84
N LEU A 31 -10.70 -27.83 10.00
CA LEU A 31 -10.39 -27.17 8.72
C LEU A 31 -10.84 -27.95 7.48
N ALA A 32 -11.43 -29.13 7.66
CA ALA A 32 -12.00 -29.89 6.55
C ALA A 32 -13.24 -29.17 6.00
N PRO A 33 -13.29 -28.83 4.71
CA PRO A 33 -14.46 -28.19 4.11
C PRO A 33 -15.67 -29.14 4.10
N PRO A 34 -16.89 -28.61 4.25
CA PRO A 34 -18.11 -29.40 4.07
C PRO A 34 -18.21 -29.97 2.64
N PRO A 35 -18.96 -31.07 2.43
CA PRO A 35 -19.17 -31.64 1.10
C PRO A 35 -19.72 -30.61 0.10
N GLY A 36 -19.06 -30.48 -1.06
CA GLY A 36 -19.47 -29.56 -2.13
C GLY A 36 -18.97 -28.12 -1.97
N VAL A 37 -18.25 -27.80 -0.90
CA VAL A 37 -17.61 -26.48 -0.69
C VAL A 37 -16.20 -26.51 -1.25
N ASP A 38 -15.83 -25.47 -2.00
CA ASP A 38 -14.47 -25.30 -2.51
C ASP A 38 -13.49 -25.09 -1.32
N PRO A 39 -12.40 -25.88 -1.22
CA PRO A 39 -11.48 -25.77 -0.08
C PRO A 39 -10.79 -24.41 0.03
N ILE A 40 -10.57 -23.70 -1.08
CA ILE A 40 -9.94 -22.38 -1.07
C ILE A 40 -10.91 -21.38 -0.46
N ASP A 41 -12.16 -21.37 -0.92
CA ASP A 41 -13.21 -20.49 -0.37
C ASP A 41 -13.42 -20.75 1.13
N PHE A 42 -13.49 -22.01 1.54
CA PHE A 42 -13.64 -22.36 2.95
C PHE A 42 -12.51 -21.80 3.84
N ILE A 43 -11.26 -21.86 3.38
CA ILE A 43 -10.10 -21.33 4.14
C ILE A 43 -10.10 -19.81 4.19
N ILE A 44 -10.54 -19.14 3.11
CA ILE A 44 -10.71 -17.68 3.09
C ILE A 44 -11.83 -17.26 4.05
N ASP A 45 -13.00 -17.90 3.96
CA ASP A 45 -14.21 -17.54 4.70
C ASP A 45 -14.05 -17.75 6.22
N THR A 46 -13.35 -18.81 6.62
CA THR A 46 -13.00 -19.05 8.04
C THR A 46 -11.98 -18.04 8.58
N GLY A 47 -11.30 -17.31 7.70
CA GLY A 47 -10.20 -16.42 8.06
C GLY A 47 -8.98 -17.16 8.60
N PHE A 48 -8.86 -18.47 8.37
CA PHE A 48 -7.70 -19.26 8.80
C PHE A 48 -6.48 -19.04 7.90
N GLY A 49 -6.73 -18.72 6.63
CA GLY A 49 -5.69 -18.40 5.65
C GLY A 49 -6.03 -17.16 4.83
N VAL A 50 -5.01 -16.64 4.14
CA VAL A 50 -5.19 -15.53 3.19
C VAL A 50 -4.73 -15.97 1.81
N ILE A 51 -5.69 -16.07 0.90
CA ILE A 51 -5.45 -16.46 -0.50
C ILE A 51 -6.02 -15.35 -1.38
N GLY A 52 -5.14 -14.43 -1.78
CA GLY A 52 -5.54 -13.24 -2.51
C GLY A 52 -4.36 -12.31 -2.81
N THR A 53 -4.63 -11.00 -2.87
CA THR A 53 -3.65 -9.95 -3.16
C THR A 53 -3.00 -9.41 -1.88
N PRO A 54 -1.99 -8.53 -1.98
CA PRO A 54 -1.44 -7.85 -0.80
C PRO A 54 -2.50 -7.08 0.01
N ASP A 55 -3.58 -6.65 -0.62
CA ASP A 55 -4.67 -5.93 0.06
C ASP A 55 -5.45 -6.86 0.97
N ASP A 56 -5.72 -8.08 0.50
CA ASP A 56 -6.40 -9.11 1.31
C ASP A 56 -5.55 -9.50 2.52
N PHE A 57 -4.21 -9.50 2.39
CA PHE A 57 -3.30 -9.69 3.52
C PHE A 57 -3.36 -8.54 4.53
N VAL A 58 -3.38 -7.29 4.06
CA VAL A 58 -3.52 -6.13 4.94
C VAL A 58 -4.84 -6.19 5.71
N ALA A 59 -5.95 -6.45 5.01
CA ALA A 59 -7.28 -6.54 5.62
C ALA A 59 -7.33 -7.64 6.72
N GLN A 60 -6.71 -8.79 6.47
CA GLN A 60 -6.62 -9.85 7.48
C GLN A 60 -5.80 -9.41 8.70
N MET A 61 -4.64 -8.79 8.49
CA MET A 61 -3.79 -8.34 9.60
C MET A 61 -4.47 -7.25 10.43
N GLU A 62 -5.19 -6.33 9.79
CA GLU A 62 -5.99 -5.31 10.46
C GLU A 62 -7.10 -5.94 11.30
N ARG A 63 -7.84 -6.90 10.74
CA ARG A 63 -8.87 -7.67 11.46
C ARG A 63 -8.28 -8.40 12.68
N LEU A 64 -7.14 -9.08 12.51
CA LEU A 64 -6.48 -9.78 13.62
C LEU A 64 -6.00 -8.81 14.69
N SER A 65 -5.46 -7.66 14.29
CA SER A 65 -5.00 -6.62 15.20
C SER A 65 -6.17 -6.03 16.00
N GLU A 66 -7.31 -5.79 15.36
CA GLU A 66 -8.52 -5.31 16.04
C GLU A 66 -9.02 -6.33 17.06
N GLN A 67 -9.08 -7.61 16.68
CA GLN A 67 -9.54 -8.69 17.55
C GLN A 67 -8.62 -8.94 18.75
N SER A 68 -7.31 -8.78 18.59
CA SER A 68 -6.33 -9.01 19.67
C SER A 68 -6.06 -7.79 20.53
N GLY A 69 -6.55 -6.60 20.15
CA GLY A 69 -6.12 -5.33 20.75
C GLY A 69 -4.71 -4.89 20.31
N GLY A 70 -4.19 -5.47 19.23
CA GLY A 70 -2.87 -5.21 18.66
C GLY A 70 -1.87 -6.33 18.92
N PHE A 71 -0.82 -6.37 18.09
CA PHE A 71 0.35 -7.24 18.27
C PHE A 71 1.61 -6.54 17.75
N GLY A 72 2.77 -6.84 18.36
CA GLY A 72 4.04 -6.23 17.97
C GLY A 72 4.74 -6.92 16.79
N CYS A 73 4.48 -8.21 16.59
CA CYS A 73 5.07 -9.00 15.51
C CYS A 73 4.12 -10.13 15.12
N PHE A 74 3.91 -10.31 13.81
CA PHE A 74 3.20 -11.45 13.26
C PHE A 74 4.21 -12.45 12.67
N LEU A 75 4.18 -13.69 13.15
CA LEU A 75 4.98 -14.76 12.60
C LEU A 75 4.16 -15.52 11.55
N ASN A 76 4.54 -15.38 10.29
CA ASN A 76 3.88 -16.10 9.21
C ASN A 76 4.30 -17.57 9.21
N LEU A 77 3.33 -18.48 9.29
CA LEU A 77 3.57 -19.90 9.13
C LEU A 77 3.80 -20.20 7.64
N ASP A 78 5.01 -20.60 7.27
CA ASP A 78 5.29 -21.07 5.92
C ASP A 78 4.53 -22.36 5.65
N ASN A 79 3.80 -22.39 4.54
CA ASN A 79 3.06 -23.56 4.10
C ASN A 79 3.42 -23.86 2.65
N HIS A 80 3.65 -25.12 2.33
CA HIS A 80 3.96 -25.58 0.96
C HIS A 80 2.71 -25.61 0.06
N TRP A 81 1.96 -24.52 0.02
CA TRP A 81 0.73 -24.41 -0.78
C TRP A 81 1.02 -24.15 -2.26
N ALA A 82 2.10 -23.44 -2.57
CA ALA A 82 2.50 -23.07 -3.91
C ALA A 82 3.95 -23.47 -4.20
N ASP A 83 4.31 -23.53 -5.48
CA ASP A 83 5.67 -23.78 -5.93
C ASP A 83 6.64 -22.70 -5.43
N TRP A 84 7.93 -23.06 -5.33
CA TRP A 84 8.95 -22.18 -4.75
C TRP A 84 9.01 -20.78 -5.39
N ALA A 85 8.87 -20.69 -6.72
CA ALA A 85 8.89 -19.41 -7.43
C ALA A 85 7.74 -18.50 -6.97
N GLU A 86 6.54 -19.07 -6.83
CA GLU A 86 5.33 -18.36 -6.42
C GLU A 86 5.35 -18.04 -4.93
N THR A 87 5.89 -18.92 -4.09
CA THR A 87 6.08 -18.65 -2.65
C THR A 87 7.03 -17.47 -2.44
N ARG A 88 8.17 -17.45 -3.15
CA ARG A 88 9.10 -16.31 -3.11
C ARG A 88 8.44 -15.02 -3.61
N ARG A 89 7.65 -15.12 -4.68
CA ARG A 89 6.89 -13.98 -5.22
C ARG A 89 5.86 -13.45 -4.22
N SER A 90 5.16 -14.34 -3.52
CA SER A 90 4.24 -13.99 -2.42
C SER A 90 4.95 -13.19 -1.34
N TYR A 91 6.15 -13.60 -0.91
CA TYR A 91 6.94 -12.86 0.07
C TYR A 91 7.39 -11.49 -0.41
N GLU A 92 7.81 -11.39 -1.67
CA GLU A 92 8.14 -10.11 -2.27
C GLU A 92 6.93 -9.16 -2.28
N LEU A 93 5.76 -9.66 -2.68
CA LEU A 93 4.54 -8.87 -2.73
C LEU A 93 4.09 -8.39 -1.35
N ILE A 94 4.14 -9.27 -0.33
CA ILE A 94 3.86 -8.90 1.06
C ILE A 94 4.84 -7.82 1.52
N ALA A 95 6.14 -8.03 1.34
CA ALA A 95 7.17 -7.11 1.78
C ALA A 95 7.08 -5.73 1.10
N ARG A 96 6.81 -5.68 -0.20
CA ARG A 96 6.74 -4.43 -0.97
C ARG A 96 5.44 -3.68 -0.77
N PHE A 97 4.31 -4.39 -0.69
CA PHE A 97 3.00 -3.76 -0.77
C PHE A 97 2.19 -3.84 0.51
N ALA A 98 2.32 -4.90 1.32
CA ALA A 98 1.54 -5.02 2.56
C ALA A 98 2.25 -4.40 3.77
N ILE A 99 3.51 -4.77 4.00
CA ILE A 99 4.26 -4.33 5.20
C ILE A 99 4.34 -2.80 5.33
N PRO A 100 4.59 -2.00 4.28
CA PRO A 100 4.65 -0.55 4.42
C PRO A 100 3.30 0.07 4.83
N ARG A 101 2.18 -0.54 4.43
CA ARG A 101 0.83 -0.08 4.81
C ARG A 101 0.52 -0.43 6.25
N LEU A 102 0.79 -1.67 6.66
CA LEU A 102 0.59 -2.12 8.04
C LEU A 102 1.40 -1.28 9.03
N ASN A 103 2.64 -0.96 8.68
CA ASN A 103 3.52 -0.13 9.51
C ASN A 103 3.35 1.38 9.28
N ARG A 104 2.41 1.80 8.42
CA ARG A 104 2.09 3.21 8.17
C ARG A 104 3.31 4.05 7.76
N LEU A 105 4.26 3.45 7.03
CA LEU A 105 5.58 4.05 6.76
C LEU A 105 5.51 5.33 5.91
N ASN A 106 4.43 5.49 5.13
CA ASN A 106 4.24 6.63 4.23
C ASN A 106 3.06 7.54 4.62
N ASP A 107 2.37 7.29 5.73
CA ASP A 107 1.18 8.06 6.12
C ASP A 107 1.49 9.56 6.24
N LEU A 108 2.62 9.91 6.85
CA LEU A 108 3.04 11.31 6.98
C LEU A 108 3.39 11.95 5.64
N ARG A 109 3.93 11.17 4.69
CA ARG A 109 4.22 11.66 3.34
C ARG A 109 2.94 11.96 2.59
N HIS A 110 1.96 11.05 2.63
CA HIS A 110 0.67 11.25 2.00
C HIS A 110 -0.08 12.43 2.61
N ARG A 111 -0.11 12.56 3.95
CA ARG A 111 -0.71 13.72 4.62
C ARG A 111 -0.05 15.04 4.23
N SER A 112 1.28 15.06 4.15
CA SER A 112 2.00 16.26 3.71
C SER A 112 1.71 16.59 2.25
N GLU A 113 1.63 15.58 1.38
CA GLU A 113 1.29 15.75 -0.02
C GLU A 113 -0.13 16.31 -0.18
N GLU A 114 -1.11 15.70 0.49
CA GLU A 114 -2.51 16.11 0.49
C GLU A 114 -2.65 17.55 0.97
N PHE A 115 -2.00 17.91 2.08
CA PHE A 115 -1.98 19.28 2.58
C PHE A 115 -1.46 20.28 1.53
N LEU A 116 -0.36 19.95 0.84
CA LEU A 116 0.20 20.81 -0.21
C LEU A 116 -0.74 20.91 -1.42
N ARG A 117 -1.42 19.83 -1.80
CA ARG A 117 -2.39 19.82 -2.90
C ARG A 117 -3.61 20.68 -2.58
N ASP A 118 -4.17 20.53 -1.39
CA ASP A 118 -5.36 21.27 -0.96
C ASP A 118 -5.10 22.77 -0.81
N ASN A 119 -3.88 23.13 -0.40
CA ASN A 119 -3.45 24.52 -0.21
C ASN A 119 -2.68 25.08 -1.42
N HIS A 120 -2.69 24.38 -2.55
CA HIS A 120 -1.88 24.76 -3.72
C HIS A 120 -2.19 26.19 -4.21
N ALA A 121 -3.45 26.64 -4.17
CA ALA A 121 -3.82 27.99 -4.57
C ALA A 121 -3.19 29.06 -3.65
N LYS A 122 -3.22 28.83 -2.34
CA LYS A 122 -2.59 29.70 -1.34
C LYS A 122 -1.07 29.78 -1.57
N PHE A 123 -0.41 28.63 -1.64
CA PHE A 123 1.05 28.60 -1.81
C PHE A 123 1.51 29.17 -3.15
N ARG A 124 0.71 28.99 -4.21
CA ARG A 124 0.94 29.65 -5.49
C ARG A 124 0.81 31.18 -5.37
N GLY A 125 -0.20 31.68 -4.66
CA GLY A 125 -0.35 33.12 -4.40
C GLY A 125 0.84 33.69 -3.63
N GLU A 126 1.23 33.05 -2.53
CA GLU A 126 2.39 33.46 -1.72
C GLU A 126 3.71 33.43 -2.52
N LEU A 127 3.88 32.43 -3.40
CA LEU A 127 5.02 32.36 -4.32
C LEU A 127 5.00 33.53 -5.31
N ASP A 128 3.86 33.82 -5.93
CA ASP A 128 3.72 34.92 -6.89
C ASP A 128 4.02 36.28 -6.24
N ASP A 129 3.52 36.51 -5.02
CA ASP A 129 3.82 37.71 -4.22
C ASP A 129 5.31 37.83 -3.90
N ALA A 130 5.93 36.75 -3.44
CA ALA A 130 7.35 36.74 -3.10
C ALA A 130 8.24 37.02 -4.32
N VAL A 131 7.90 36.45 -5.49
CA VAL A 131 8.64 36.69 -6.73
C VAL A 131 8.50 38.15 -7.15
N ARG A 132 7.29 38.71 -7.14
CA ARG A 132 7.08 40.14 -7.44
C ARG A 132 7.91 41.04 -6.53
N ALA A 133 7.86 40.83 -5.22
CA ALA A 133 8.63 41.60 -4.25
C ALA A 133 10.15 41.54 -4.51
N LYS A 134 10.67 40.38 -4.93
CA LYS A 134 12.08 40.22 -5.28
C LYS A 134 12.45 40.91 -6.60
N LEU A 135 11.59 40.86 -7.62
CA LEU A 135 11.81 41.58 -8.88
C LEU A 135 11.88 43.09 -8.64
N GLU A 136 10.98 43.64 -7.83
CA GLU A 136 10.98 45.06 -7.46
C GLU A 136 12.21 45.46 -6.67
N ALA A 137 12.62 44.66 -5.68
CA ALA A 137 13.84 44.89 -4.92
C ALA A 137 15.08 44.90 -5.83
N TYR A 138 15.19 43.93 -6.74
CA TYR A 138 16.31 43.83 -7.67
C TYR A 138 16.36 45.00 -8.66
N ALA A 139 15.21 45.41 -9.22
CA ALA A 139 15.14 46.57 -10.11
C ALA A 139 15.59 47.86 -9.41
N ARG A 140 15.24 48.04 -8.13
CA ARG A 140 15.69 49.20 -7.33
C ARG A 140 17.19 49.20 -7.09
N GLU A 141 17.81 48.04 -6.87
CA GLU A 141 19.23 47.94 -6.53
C GLU A 141 20.14 47.94 -7.76
N LYS A 142 19.76 47.24 -8.83
CA LYS A 142 20.64 46.92 -9.96
C LYS A 142 20.20 47.52 -11.30
N GLY A 143 19.04 48.17 -11.34
CA GLY A 143 18.41 48.65 -12.57
C GLY A 143 17.46 47.61 -13.17
N SER A 144 16.35 48.09 -13.75
CA SER A 144 15.32 47.24 -14.38
C SER A 144 15.78 46.62 -15.71
N ASP A 145 16.84 47.14 -16.32
CA ASP A 145 17.50 46.66 -17.53
C ASP A 145 18.13 45.27 -17.37
N LYS A 146 18.43 44.87 -16.13
CA LYS A 146 19.05 43.57 -15.81
C LYS A 146 18.05 42.47 -15.49
N LEU A 147 16.75 42.76 -15.50
CA LEU A 147 15.72 41.75 -15.30
C LEU A 147 15.44 41.01 -16.61
N SER A 148 15.27 39.68 -16.51
CA SER A 148 14.82 38.88 -17.66
C SER A 148 13.42 39.34 -18.11
N PRO A 149 13.24 39.75 -19.38
CA PRO A 149 11.95 40.19 -19.90
C PRO A 149 10.86 39.12 -19.76
N ASP A 150 11.21 37.86 -19.96
CA ASP A 150 10.27 36.72 -19.92
C ASP A 150 9.70 36.51 -18.50
N ILE A 151 10.54 36.66 -17.48
CA ILE A 151 10.13 36.55 -16.08
C ILE A 151 9.23 37.72 -15.70
N VAL A 152 9.59 38.94 -16.10
CA VAL A 152 8.78 40.13 -15.81
C VAL A 152 7.41 40.03 -16.49
N ALA A 153 7.34 39.57 -17.74
CA ALA A 153 6.09 39.37 -18.46
C ALA A 153 5.21 38.32 -17.78
N HIS A 154 5.78 37.18 -17.37
CA HIS A 154 5.04 36.10 -16.71
C HIS A 154 4.36 36.55 -15.41
N TYR A 155 5.07 37.33 -14.58
CA TYR A 155 4.57 37.74 -13.27
C TYR A 155 3.77 39.06 -13.28
N LYS A 156 3.87 39.87 -14.35
CA LYS A 156 2.97 41.01 -14.59
C LYS A 156 1.64 40.62 -15.22
N ALA A 157 1.62 39.62 -16.10
CA ALA A 157 0.39 39.18 -16.79
C ALA A 157 -0.60 38.41 -15.90
N LYS A 158 -0.18 38.05 -14.68
CA LYS A 158 -0.97 37.32 -13.69
C LYS A 158 -1.46 38.20 -12.52
N ALA A 159 -1.24 39.52 -12.59
CA ALA A 159 -1.80 40.52 -11.68
C ALA A 159 -3.13 41.04 -12.24
#